data_AF-A0A7C5QKT2-F1
#
_entry.id   AF-A0A7C5QKT2-F1
#
_cell.length_a   1.000
_cell.length_b   1.000
_cell.length_c   1.000
_cell.angle_alpha   90.00
_cell.angle_beta   90.00
_cell.angle_gamma   90.00
#
_symmetry.space_group_name_H-M   'P 1'
#
loop_
_entity.id
_entity.type
_entity.pdbx_description
1 polymer ?
#
loop_
_entity_poly.entity_id
_entity_poly.type
_entity_poly.pdbx_seq_one_letter_code
_entity_poly.pdbx_strand_id
1 'polypeptide(L)'
;MKKLVLLSLSVFAAILYLAYSFLPVYVEGKTIDIPYGTPTVKIVDLLYREGLLRNRLSFALIHALRKEKLEAGEYEFEGYVSPLDVYRKLSQGIHKLHRVVVFEGSDLYDIAEILDRKGICRREDFLRYATSESVARSYGLSTPTMEGFLFPDTYLFSKNTH
;
A
#
# COMPACT_ATOMS: atom_id res chain seq x y z
N MET A 1 -30.86 7.45 42.61
CA MET A 1 -29.41 7.76 42.75
C MET A 1 -28.51 6.64 42.23
N LYS A 2 -28.57 5.40 42.75
CA LYS A 2 -27.71 4.28 42.30
C LYS A 2 -27.72 4.02 40.78
N LYS A 3 -28.89 4.08 40.12
CA LYS A 3 -29.02 3.91 38.66
C LYS A 3 -28.33 5.00 37.84
N LEU A 4 -28.39 6.27 38.29
CA LEU A 4 -27.69 7.38 37.62
C LEU A 4 -26.17 7.23 37.74
N VAL A 5 -25.68 6.83 38.91
CA VAL A 5 -24.25 6.59 39.15
C VAL A 5 -23.72 5.43 38.30
N LEU A 6 -24.50 4.35 38.17
CA LEU A 6 -24.14 3.23 37.29
C LEU A 6 -24.10 3.63 35.81
N LEU A 7 -25.06 4.46 35.36
CA LEU A 7 -25.08 4.97 33.99
C LEU A 7 -23.90 5.91 33.71
N SER A 8 -23.55 6.80 34.63
CA SER A 8 -22.41 7.69 34.43
C SER A 8 -21.09 6.92 34.40
N LEU A 9 -20.94 5.88 35.23
CA LEU A 9 -19.74 5.05 35.24
C LEU A 9 -19.57 4.24 33.95
N SER A 10 -20.67 3.70 33.40
CA SER A 10 -20.61 2.95 32.13
C SER A 10 -20.27 3.85 30.95
N VAL A 11 -20.84 5.05 30.89
CA VAL A 11 -20.49 6.06 29.87
C VAL A 11 -19.03 6.47 29.99
N PHE A 12 -18.55 6.71 31.22
CA PHE A 12 -17.15 7.07 31.44
C PHE A 12 -16.19 5.95 31.01
N ALA A 13 -16.49 4.69 31.35
CA ALA A 13 -15.72 3.55 30.89
C ALA A 13 -15.72 3.40 29.36
N ALA A 14 -16.87 3.63 28.71
CA ALA A 14 -16.98 3.61 27.25
C ALA A 14 -16.13 4.72 26.59
N ILE A 15 -16.12 5.93 27.16
CA ILE A 15 -15.27 7.04 26.69
C ILE A 15 -13.79 6.69 26.84
N LEU A 16 -13.38 6.15 27.98
CA LEU A 16 -11.98 5.73 28.19
C LEU A 16 -11.56 4.63 27.22
N TYR A 17 -12.43 3.65 27.00
CA TYR A 17 -12.18 2.58 26.03
C TYR A 17 -12.06 3.14 24.60
N LEU A 18 -12.95 4.06 24.22
CA LEU A 18 -12.89 4.72 22.92
C LEU A 18 -11.59 5.51 22.79
N ALA A 19 -11.23 6.34 23.78
CA ALA A 19 -9.98 7.08 23.78
C ALA A 19 -8.76 6.15 23.66
N TYR A 20 -8.73 5.06 24.42
CA TYR A 20 -7.68 4.04 24.31
C TYR A 20 -7.60 3.41 22.92
N SER A 21 -8.74 3.17 22.28
CA SER A 21 -8.79 2.58 20.94
C SER A 21 -8.17 3.45 19.84
N PHE A 22 -8.15 4.78 20.04
CA PHE A 22 -7.58 5.75 19.10
C PHE A 22 -6.11 6.08 19.39
N LEU A 23 -5.54 5.57 20.49
CA LEU A 23 -4.12 5.76 20.78
C LEU A 23 -3.25 5.04 19.74
N PRO A 24 -2.13 5.66 19.34
CA PRO A 24 -1.21 5.05 18.39
C PRO A 24 -0.59 3.76 18.93
N VAL A 25 -0.17 2.91 18.00
CA VAL A 25 0.66 1.73 18.26
C VAL A 25 2.04 1.99 17.68
N TYR A 26 3.08 1.59 18.41
CA TYR A 26 4.44 1.64 17.88
C TYR A 26 4.70 0.42 17.01
N VAL A 27 5.25 0.63 15.81
CA VAL A 27 5.54 -0.41 14.82
C VAL A 27 6.98 -0.20 14.37
N GLU A 28 7.85 -1.21 14.52
CA GLU A 28 9.25 -1.10 14.09
C GLU A 28 9.41 -1.01 12.57
N GLY A 29 8.45 -1.57 11.84
CA GLY A 29 8.46 -1.64 10.38
C GLY A 29 7.60 -2.81 9.95
N LYS A 30 6.45 -2.52 9.35
CA LYS A 30 5.50 -3.54 8.93
C LYS A 30 4.95 -3.23 7.55
N THR A 31 5.12 -4.17 6.64
CA THR A 31 4.47 -4.13 5.33
C THR A 31 3.24 -5.04 5.34
N ILE A 32 2.12 -4.54 4.83
CA ILE A 32 0.90 -5.32 4.59
C ILE A 32 0.54 -5.25 3.11
N ASP A 33 -0.04 -6.33 2.60
CA ASP A 33 -0.55 -6.40 1.23
C ASP A 33 -2.08 -6.53 1.30
N ILE A 34 -2.79 -5.63 0.65
CA ILE A 34 -4.25 -5.63 0.55
C ILE A 34 -4.63 -5.99 -0.88
N PRO A 35 -5.06 -7.23 -1.15
CA PRO A 35 -5.45 -7.64 -2.50
C PRO A 35 -6.62 -6.84 -3.05
N TYR A 36 -6.68 -6.70 -4.38
CA TYR A 36 -7.81 -6.11 -5.07
C TYR A 36 -9.13 -6.83 -4.74
N GLY A 37 -10.19 -6.05 -4.54
CA GLY A 37 -11.51 -6.57 -4.19
C GLY A 37 -11.66 -7.00 -2.72
N THR A 38 -10.67 -6.76 -1.86
CA THR A 38 -10.79 -7.07 -0.43
C THR A 38 -11.90 -6.22 0.22
N PRO A 39 -12.92 -6.84 0.85
CA PRO A 39 -13.97 -6.09 1.54
C PRO A 39 -13.43 -5.32 2.75
N THR A 40 -13.98 -4.13 3.02
CA THR A 40 -13.54 -3.27 4.14
C THR A 40 -13.47 -4.03 5.47
N VAL A 41 -14.42 -4.90 5.78
CA VAL A 41 -14.41 -5.70 7.02
C VAL A 41 -13.16 -6.58 7.12
N LYS A 42 -12.74 -7.21 6.02
CA LYS A 42 -11.50 -8.00 5.97
C LYS A 42 -10.25 -7.13 6.09
N ILE A 43 -10.27 -5.92 5.53
CA ILE A 43 -9.18 -4.95 5.70
C ILE A 43 -9.03 -4.59 7.18
N VAL A 44 -10.13 -4.26 7.87
CA VAL A 44 -10.08 -3.92 9.31
C VAL A 44 -9.59 -5.09 10.14
N ASP A 45 -10.05 -6.31 9.85
CA ASP A 45 -9.59 -7.52 10.53
C ASP A 45 -8.10 -7.78 10.31
N LEU A 46 -7.60 -7.60 9.07
CA LEU A 46 -6.19 -7.72 8.74
C LEU A 46 -5.36 -6.70 9.53
N LEU A 47 -5.72 -5.42 9.48
CA LEU A 47 -5.03 -4.34 10.19
C LEU A 47 -4.96 -4.59 11.70
N TYR A 48 -6.05 -5.08 12.30
CA TYR A 48 -6.10 -5.44 13.70
C TYR A 48 -5.21 -6.64 14.04
N ARG A 49 -5.26 -7.72 13.25
CA ARG A 49 -4.43 -8.92 13.45
C ARG A 49 -2.95 -8.61 13.28
N GLU A 50 -2.63 -7.71 12.37
CA GLU A 50 -1.27 -7.22 12.13
C GLU A 50 -0.79 -6.24 13.20
N GLY A 51 -1.61 -5.89 14.19
CA GLY A 51 -1.22 -5.01 15.29
C GLY A 51 -1.15 -3.53 14.91
N LEU A 52 -1.65 -3.14 13.73
CA LEU A 52 -1.71 -1.74 13.30
C LEU A 52 -2.86 -0.98 13.98
N LEU A 53 -3.80 -1.70 14.60
CA LEU A 53 -4.93 -1.15 15.33
C LEU A 53 -5.02 -1.81 16.71
N ARG A 54 -5.22 -1.02 17.77
CA ARG A 54 -5.58 -1.55 19.10
C ARG A 54 -6.97 -2.16 19.13
N ASN A 55 -7.85 -1.67 18.25
CA ASN A 55 -9.23 -2.14 18.15
C ASN A 55 -9.82 -1.85 16.78
N ARG A 56 -10.64 -2.77 16.27
CA ARG A 56 -11.36 -2.64 14.98
C ARG A 56 -12.33 -1.46 14.94
N LEU A 57 -12.95 -1.12 16.08
CA LEU A 57 -13.94 -0.05 16.18
C LEU A 57 -13.38 1.31 15.84
N SER A 58 -12.10 1.58 16.16
CA SER A 58 -11.46 2.87 15.87
C SER A 58 -11.47 3.16 14.36
N PHE A 59 -10.97 2.23 13.57
CA PHE A 59 -10.97 2.32 12.11
C PHE A 59 -12.38 2.29 11.53
N ALA A 60 -13.25 1.40 12.03
CA ALA A 60 -14.63 1.30 11.56
C ALA A 60 -15.40 2.61 11.77
N LEU A 61 -15.20 3.30 12.89
CA LEU A 61 -15.81 4.59 13.18
C LEU A 61 -15.28 5.67 12.23
N ILE A 62 -13.97 5.73 11.99
CA ILE A 62 -13.37 6.66 11.02
C ILE A 62 -13.97 6.42 9.63
N HIS A 63 -14.07 5.15 9.19
CA HIS A 63 -14.63 4.80 7.89
C HIS A 63 -16.12 5.14 7.79
N ALA A 64 -16.90 4.92 8.84
CA ALA A 64 -18.32 5.28 8.87
C ALA A 64 -18.56 6.79 8.73
N LEU A 65 -17.64 7.62 9.25
CA LEU A 65 -17.70 9.08 9.18
C LEU A 65 -17.22 9.63 7.84
N ARG A 66 -16.09 9.13 7.33
CA ARG A 66 -15.44 9.66 6.12
C ARG A 66 -15.94 9.02 4.83
N LYS A 67 -16.24 7.71 4.86
CA LYS A 67 -16.76 6.93 3.72
C LYS A 67 -15.92 7.02 2.44
N GLU A 68 -14.63 7.34 2.57
CA GLU A 68 -13.68 7.34 1.46
C GLU A 68 -13.43 5.89 1.00
N LYS A 69 -13.17 5.73 -0.30
CA LYS A 69 -12.76 4.44 -0.88
C LYS A 69 -11.38 4.08 -0.33
N LEU A 70 -11.21 2.84 0.09
CA LEU A 70 -9.90 2.31 0.48
C LEU A 70 -9.26 1.64 -0.73
N GLU A 71 -8.01 1.98 -1.00
CA GLU A 71 -7.29 1.43 -2.14
C GLU A 71 -6.59 0.12 -1.77
N ALA A 72 -6.67 -0.84 -2.69
CA ALA A 72 -5.88 -2.06 -2.60
C ALA A 72 -4.41 -1.74 -2.93
N GLY A 73 -3.49 -2.52 -2.38
CA GLY A 73 -2.06 -2.33 -2.61
C GLY A 73 -1.22 -2.72 -1.42
N GLU A 74 0.09 -2.57 -1.59
CA GLU A 74 1.07 -2.80 -0.54
C GLU A 74 1.31 -1.51 0.26
N TYR A 75 1.33 -1.59 1.59
CA TYR A 75 1.48 -0.45 2.48
C TYR A 75 2.51 -0.74 3.55
N GLU A 76 3.35 0.25 3.86
CA GLU A 76 4.36 0.16 4.91
C GLU A 76 4.06 1.10 6.08
N PHE A 77 4.24 0.63 7.31
CA PHE A 77 3.97 1.34 8.55
C PHE A 77 5.16 1.25 9.48
N GLU A 78 5.58 2.38 10.04
CA GLU A 78 6.73 2.49 10.94
C GLU A 78 6.49 3.63 11.95
N GLY A 79 7.06 3.50 13.14
CA GLY A 79 6.95 4.46 14.22
C GLY A 79 5.60 4.40 14.94
N TYR A 80 5.16 5.53 15.48
CA TYR A 80 3.85 5.66 16.12
C TYR A 80 2.76 5.86 15.08
N VAL A 81 1.93 4.85 14.90
CA VAL A 81 0.87 4.81 13.89
C VAL A 81 -0.48 4.86 14.56
N SER A 82 -1.29 5.89 14.28
CA SER A 82 -2.67 5.98 14.77
C SER A 82 -3.66 5.36 13.78
N PRO A 83 -4.87 4.97 14.23
CA PRO A 83 -5.93 4.50 13.33
C PRO A 83 -6.27 5.49 12.20
N LEU A 84 -6.11 6.80 12.45
CA LEU A 84 -6.33 7.83 11.45
C LEU A 84 -5.22 7.86 10.39
N ASP A 85 -3.97 7.60 10.78
CA ASP A 85 -2.85 7.51 9.84
C ASP A 85 -3.02 6.30 8.94
N VAL A 86 -3.39 5.14 9.51
CA VAL A 86 -3.75 3.95 8.73
C VAL A 86 -4.88 4.24 7.75
N TYR A 87 -5.95 4.87 8.22
CA TYR A 87 -7.08 5.22 7.37
C TYR A 87 -6.68 6.13 6.20
N ARG A 88 -5.95 7.22 6.48
CA ARG A 88 -5.48 8.16 5.46
C ARG A 88 -4.57 7.48 4.45
N LYS A 89 -3.63 6.64 4.92
CA LYS A 89 -2.70 5.95 4.04
C LYS A 89 -3.43 5.07 3.02
N LEU A 90 -4.45 4.35 3.47
CA LEU A 90 -5.29 3.49 2.62
C LEU A 90 -6.26 4.28 1.73
N SER A 91 -6.85 5.37 2.23
CA SER A 91 -7.82 6.15 1.47
C SER A 91 -7.18 7.06 0.41
N GLN A 92 -5.92 7.42 0.61
CA GLN A 92 -5.13 8.22 -0.33
C GLN A 92 -4.25 7.38 -1.27
N GLY A 93 -4.26 6.04 -1.14
CA GLY A 93 -3.43 5.18 -1.99
C GLY A 93 -1.92 5.38 -1.80
N ILE A 94 -1.47 5.71 -0.58
CA ILE A 94 -0.05 5.94 -0.30
C ILE A 94 0.65 4.58 -0.16
N HIS A 95 0.88 3.93 -1.31
CA HIS A 95 1.49 2.62 -1.40
C HIS A 95 2.97 2.62 -1.03
N LYS A 96 3.47 1.45 -0.64
CA LYS A 96 4.91 1.17 -0.61
C LYS A 96 5.46 1.23 -2.04
N LEU A 97 6.52 2.00 -2.20
CA LEU A 97 7.20 2.17 -3.49
C LEU A 97 8.53 1.41 -3.47
N HIS A 98 8.74 0.64 -4.52
CA HIS A 98 9.97 -0.10 -4.79
C HIS A 98 10.83 0.69 -5.74
N ARG A 99 12.07 0.94 -5.32
CA ARG A 99 13.03 1.72 -6.09
C ARG A 99 13.81 0.83 -7.04
N VAL A 100 13.76 1.14 -8.32
CA VAL A 100 14.49 0.49 -9.41
C VAL A 100 15.40 1.53 -10.04
N VAL A 101 16.70 1.26 -10.09
CA VAL A 101 17.68 2.17 -10.69
C VAL A 101 18.13 1.55 -12.01
N VAL A 102 17.96 2.29 -13.10
CA VAL A 102 18.50 1.97 -14.42
C VAL A 102 19.74 2.82 -14.62
N PHE A 103 20.89 2.18 -14.79
CA PHE A 103 22.16 2.89 -14.97
C PHE A 103 22.37 3.25 -16.43
N GLU A 104 23.22 4.26 -16.67
CA GLU A 104 23.66 4.58 -18.02
C GLU A 104 24.37 3.37 -18.64
N GLY A 105 24.04 3.07 -19.90
CA GLY A 105 24.60 1.93 -20.62
C GLY A 105 23.96 0.57 -20.29
N SER A 106 22.96 0.51 -19.41
CA SER A 106 22.18 -0.72 -19.20
C SER A 106 21.40 -1.08 -20.46
N ASP A 107 21.48 -2.36 -20.86
CA ASP A 107 20.66 -2.90 -21.95
C ASP A 107 19.31 -3.44 -21.44
N LEU A 108 18.43 -3.87 -22.36
CA LEU A 108 17.14 -4.45 -21.98
C LEU A 108 17.26 -5.71 -21.10
N TYR A 109 18.35 -6.48 -21.22
CA TYR A 109 18.54 -7.70 -20.42
C TYR A 109 18.96 -7.37 -18.99
N ASP A 110 19.81 -6.36 -18.80
CA ASP A 110 20.16 -5.83 -17.48
C ASP A 110 18.92 -5.33 -16.75
N ILE A 111 18.11 -4.51 -17.43
CA ILE A 111 16.88 -3.94 -16.87
C ILE A 111 15.90 -5.05 -16.52
N ALA A 112 15.73 -6.04 -17.40
CA ALA A 112 14.85 -7.19 -17.14
C ALA A 112 15.27 -7.96 -15.88
N GLU A 113 16.57 -8.15 -15.67
CA GLU A 113 17.09 -8.82 -14.48
C GLU A 113 16.88 -7.99 -13.21
N ILE A 114 17.09 -6.68 -13.27
CA ILE A 114 16.83 -5.78 -12.14
C ILE A 114 15.36 -5.83 -11.73
N LEU A 115 14.44 -5.75 -12.70
CA LEU A 115 12.99 -5.79 -12.45
C LEU A 115 12.55 -7.12 -11.85
N ASP A 116 13.06 -8.24 -12.36
CA ASP A 116 12.72 -9.57 -11.87
C ASP A 116 13.25 -9.82 -10.46
N ARG A 117 14.52 -9.47 -10.19
CA ARG A 117 15.11 -9.56 -8.84
C ARG A 117 14.38 -8.70 -7.82
N LYS A 118 13.79 -7.58 -8.25
CA LYS A 118 12.97 -6.69 -7.41
C LYS A 118 11.51 -7.15 -7.30
N GLY A 119 11.12 -8.21 -8.01
CA GLY A 119 9.76 -8.74 -8.01
C GLY A 119 8.73 -7.82 -8.66
N ILE A 120 9.16 -6.91 -9.55
CA ILE A 120 8.28 -5.96 -10.24
C ILE A 120 7.53 -6.67 -11.36
N CYS A 121 8.25 -7.38 -12.22
CA CYS A 121 7.69 -8.20 -13.28
C CYS A 121 8.68 -9.32 -13.64
N ARG A 122 8.19 -10.39 -14.27
CA ARG A 122 9.06 -11.48 -14.73
C ARG A 122 9.96 -11.01 -15.86
N ARG A 123 11.22 -11.44 -15.83
CA ARG A 123 12.22 -11.15 -16.86
C ARG A 123 11.70 -11.44 -18.27
N GLU A 124 11.11 -12.61 -18.48
CA GLU A 124 10.66 -13.07 -19.79
C GLU A 124 9.50 -12.23 -20.32
N ASP A 125 8.59 -11.83 -19.43
CA ASP A 125 7.46 -10.99 -19.79
C ASP A 125 7.94 -9.59 -20.21
N PHE A 126 8.86 -8.99 -19.44
CA PHE A 126 9.46 -7.70 -19.80
C PHE A 126 10.16 -7.76 -21.16
N LEU A 127 11.06 -8.72 -21.37
CA LEU A 127 11.80 -8.85 -22.62
C LEU A 127 10.85 -9.06 -23.80
N ARG A 128 9.83 -9.92 -23.66
CA ARG A 128 8.84 -10.14 -24.71
C ARG A 128 8.14 -8.84 -25.15
N TYR A 129 7.85 -7.93 -24.21
CA TYR A 129 7.27 -6.63 -24.53
C TYR A 129 8.31 -5.66 -25.11
N ALA A 130 9.47 -5.52 -24.47
CA ALA A 130 10.48 -4.53 -24.84
C ALA A 130 11.17 -4.84 -26.19
N THR A 131 11.25 -6.11 -26.58
CA THR A 131 11.81 -6.53 -27.88
C THR A 131 10.74 -6.73 -28.95
N SER A 132 9.47 -6.38 -28.67
CA SER A 132 8.40 -6.53 -29.65
C SER A 132 8.34 -5.33 -30.59
N GLU A 133 8.45 -5.59 -31.89
CA GLU A 133 8.35 -4.56 -32.91
C GLU A 133 6.97 -3.89 -32.94
N SER A 134 5.89 -4.64 -32.71
CA SER A 134 4.54 -4.05 -32.68
C SER A 134 4.38 -3.08 -31.52
N VAL A 135 4.99 -3.40 -30.37
CA VAL A 135 4.99 -2.53 -29.18
C VAL A 135 5.89 -1.31 -29.43
N ALA A 136 7.11 -1.49 -29.94
CA ALA A 136 8.00 -0.38 -30.29
C ALA A 136 7.31 0.63 -31.23
N ARG A 137 6.64 0.13 -32.28
CA ARG A 137 5.85 0.95 -33.21
C ARG A 137 4.65 1.64 -32.55
N SER A 138 3.99 1.01 -31.57
CA SER A 138 2.88 1.66 -30.85
C SER A 138 3.33 2.86 -30.02
N TYR A 139 4.60 2.89 -29.61
CA TYR A 139 5.24 4.04 -28.96
C TYR A 139 5.89 5.02 -29.97
N GLY A 140 5.67 4.83 -31.27
CA GLY A 140 6.18 5.71 -32.32
C GLY A 140 7.66 5.53 -32.67
N LEU A 141 8.28 4.42 -32.23
CA LEU A 141 9.68 4.12 -32.52
C LEU A 141 9.83 3.54 -33.93
N SER A 142 10.89 3.93 -34.63
CA SER A 142 11.29 3.37 -35.92
C SER A 142 12.21 2.16 -35.79
N THR A 143 12.61 1.80 -34.57
CA THR A 143 13.43 0.63 -34.24
C THR A 143 12.55 -0.60 -33.96
N PRO A 144 13.08 -1.82 -34.17
CA PRO A 144 12.33 -3.05 -33.93
C PRO A 144 12.16 -3.38 -32.43
N THR A 145 12.90 -2.70 -31.56
CA THR A 145 12.87 -2.89 -30.10
C THR A 145 12.92 -1.53 -29.39
N MET A 146 12.72 -1.55 -28.08
CA MET A 146 12.85 -0.40 -27.18
C MET A 146 14.28 -0.22 -26.63
N GLU A 147 15.28 -0.89 -27.21
CA GLU A 147 16.67 -0.82 -26.77
C GLU A 147 17.20 0.62 -26.86
N GLY A 148 17.84 1.10 -25.80
CA GLY A 148 18.34 2.49 -25.72
C GLY A 148 17.28 3.58 -25.54
N PHE A 149 15.99 3.24 -25.40
CA PHE A 149 14.91 4.22 -25.17
C PHE A 149 14.44 4.29 -23.71
N LEU A 150 14.87 3.36 -22.84
CA LEU A 150 14.64 3.47 -21.41
C LEU A 150 15.67 4.43 -20.82
N PHE A 151 15.20 5.58 -20.34
CA PHE A 151 16.07 6.62 -19.80
C PHE A 151 16.76 6.14 -18.50
N PRO A 152 18.06 6.39 -18.33
CA PRO A 152 18.74 6.11 -17.07
C PRO A 152 18.19 6.99 -15.93
N ASP A 153 17.43 6.39 -15.02
CA ASP A 153 16.88 7.08 -13.86
C ASP A 153 16.52 6.08 -12.74
N THR A 154 16.06 6.64 -11.63
CA THR A 154 15.44 5.95 -10.51
C THR A 154 13.92 5.94 -10.67
N TYR A 155 13.38 4.79 -11.02
CA TYR A 155 11.96 4.54 -11.15
C TYR A 155 11.36 4.03 -9.84
N LEU A 156 10.13 4.47 -9.54
CA LEU A 156 9.37 4.07 -8.36
C LEU A 156 8.15 3.26 -8.80
N PHE A 157 8.06 2.02 -8.32
CA PHE A 157 6.97 1.09 -8.66
C PHE A 157 6.18 0.71 -7.41
N SER A 158 4.86 0.72 -7.49
CA SER A 158 4.05 -0.02 -6.50
C SER A 158 3.93 -1.47 -6.94
N LYS A 159 3.79 -2.38 -5.98
CA LYS A 159 3.51 -3.79 -6.29
C LYS A 159 2.15 -3.89 -6.98
N ASN A 160 2.06 -4.70 -8.05
CA ASN A 160 0.89 -4.80 -8.93
C ASN A 160 0.55 -3.50 -9.69
N THR A 161 1.55 -2.68 -10.03
CA THR A 161 1.37 -1.64 -11.06
C THR A 161 0.93 -2.34 -12.35
N HIS A 162 -0.29 -2.02 -12.83
CA HIS A 162 -0.89 -2.56 -14.05
C HIS A 162 -0.71 -1.60 -15.23
#